data_AF-A0A4V3Z6V8-F1
#
_entry.id   AF-A0A4V3Z6V8-F1
#
_cell.length_a   1.000
_cell.length_b   1.000
_cell.length_c   1.000
_cell.angle_alpha   90.00
_cell.angle_beta   90.00
_cell.angle_gamma   90.00
#
_symmetry.space_group_name_H-M   'P 1'
#
loop_
_entity.id
_entity.type
_entity.pdbx_description
1 polymer ?
#
loop_
_entity_poly.entity_id
_entity_poly.type
_entity_poly.pdbx_seq_one_letter_code
_entity_poly.pdbx_strand_id
1 'polypeptide(L)'
;MPGPSGPSGWHRPHRIGMSPEGPLMHPDLPPSVSRAHRLTLRRAALYYAGLGWPVIPIAPPDAAVARPGKQPLVRDWPAAASTSPEQIQAWWRQWPDANIGIVTGPRSGLGILDLDVDKGGAASLAALESRVGCLPGTVTVLTGSGGAHLYYRHPGIALLSAADVHGPGLDVRGDGGLVVAPPSRHPCGHRYAWVGDVRGMRRETLADYLADWPAGQLTPPQRSCPPLTSSSSPPTAPPAAALRASSRIPETHREARVEAILRGLYEQISSRPRGQRTRTLYWAGCRVGEHAAAGILTPERAIPVLVSAGVAAGLNPSEAIHSVKCGLRVAAALSVAIA
;
A
#
# COMPACT_ATOMS: atom_id res chain seq x y z
N MET A 1 6.69 -77.83 -21.62
CA MET A 1 8.01 -78.42 -21.33
C MET A 1 8.91 -78.15 -22.52
N PRO A 2 9.82 -77.19 -22.39
CA PRO A 2 11.25 -77.50 -22.54
C PRO A 2 12.11 -76.81 -21.48
N GLY A 3 13.23 -77.46 -21.10
CA GLY A 3 14.29 -76.92 -20.24
C GLY A 3 15.42 -76.25 -21.06
N PRO A 4 16.69 -76.34 -20.62
CA PRO A 4 17.32 -75.39 -19.68
C PRO A 4 18.66 -74.82 -20.21
N SER A 5 19.48 -74.23 -19.31
CA SER A 5 20.86 -73.70 -19.43
C SER A 5 20.98 -72.25 -19.96
N GLY A 6 21.79 -71.33 -19.45
CA GLY A 6 22.87 -71.29 -18.44
C GLY A 6 23.42 -69.84 -18.37
N PRO A 7 24.39 -69.52 -17.49
CA PRO A 7 24.61 -68.18 -16.93
C PRO A 7 25.82 -67.42 -17.52
N SER A 8 25.88 -66.09 -17.35
CA SER A 8 27.15 -65.34 -17.19
C SER A 8 26.89 -63.86 -16.89
N GLY A 9 27.35 -63.39 -15.74
CA GLY A 9 27.40 -61.97 -15.40
C GLY A 9 28.58 -61.26 -16.06
N TRP A 10 28.44 -59.97 -16.33
CA TRP A 10 29.54 -59.02 -16.44
C TRP A 10 29.08 -57.64 -15.95
N HIS A 11 29.76 -57.14 -14.92
CA HIS A 11 29.78 -55.75 -14.52
C HIS A 11 30.18 -54.84 -15.69
N ARG A 12 29.54 -53.68 -15.85
CA ARG A 12 30.22 -52.45 -16.27
C ARG A 12 29.62 -51.19 -15.65
N PRO A 13 30.43 -50.14 -15.49
CA PRO A 13 30.26 -49.09 -14.50
C PRO A 13 29.73 -47.77 -15.11
N HIS A 14 29.37 -46.88 -14.18
CA HIS A 14 29.03 -45.47 -14.37
C HIS A 14 29.74 -44.78 -15.54
N ARG A 15 28.94 -44.28 -16.49
CA ARG A 15 29.30 -43.13 -17.34
C ARG A 15 28.44 -41.95 -16.94
N ILE A 16 29.09 -40.96 -16.35
CA ILE A 16 28.57 -39.60 -16.17
C ILE A 16 28.42 -39.02 -17.58
N GLY A 17 27.20 -39.03 -18.10
CA GLY A 17 26.83 -38.27 -19.29
C GLY A 17 26.49 -36.86 -18.85
N MET A 18 27.35 -35.90 -19.20
CA MET A 18 27.00 -34.48 -19.22
C MET A 18 25.94 -34.29 -20.32
N SER A 19 24.73 -33.91 -19.93
CA SER A 19 23.77 -33.27 -20.84
C SER A 19 23.82 -31.74 -20.61
N PRO A 20 23.87 -30.93 -21.68
CA PRO A 20 24.08 -29.50 -21.60
C PRO A 20 22.73 -28.78 -21.52
N GLU A 21 21.95 -29.03 -20.48
CA GLU A 21 20.77 -28.21 -20.21
C GLU A 21 20.81 -27.76 -18.76
N GLY A 22 21.46 -26.60 -18.57
CA GLY A 22 21.30 -25.83 -17.35
C GLY A 22 19.82 -25.54 -17.14
N PRO A 23 19.34 -25.48 -15.89
CA PRO A 23 17.95 -25.15 -15.62
C PRO A 23 17.68 -23.78 -16.22
N LEU A 24 16.86 -23.78 -17.27
CA LEU A 24 16.27 -22.59 -17.85
C LEU A 24 15.73 -21.75 -16.69
N MET A 25 16.31 -20.56 -16.53
CA MET A 25 15.80 -19.55 -15.63
C MET A 25 14.34 -19.28 -16.00
N HIS A 26 13.43 -19.77 -15.17
CA HIS A 26 12.07 -19.26 -15.15
C HIS A 26 12.16 -17.79 -14.71
N PRO A 27 11.55 -16.85 -15.45
CA PRO A 27 11.50 -15.46 -15.03
C PRO A 27 10.84 -15.38 -13.65
N ASP A 28 11.54 -14.75 -12.73
CA ASP A 28 11.18 -14.53 -11.34
C ASP A 28 9.71 -14.11 -11.20
N LEU A 29 8.88 -15.04 -10.71
CA LEU A 29 7.55 -14.70 -10.23
C LEU A 29 7.73 -13.80 -8.99
N PRO A 30 7.11 -12.61 -8.96
CA PRO A 30 7.08 -11.78 -7.75
C PRO A 30 6.47 -12.57 -6.58
N PRO A 31 6.89 -12.27 -5.34
CA PRO A 31 6.70 -13.14 -4.17
C PRO A 31 5.24 -13.55 -4.02
N SER A 32 5.01 -14.87 -4.10
CA SER A 32 3.76 -15.60 -3.88
C SER A 32 2.50 -14.73 -3.82
N VAL A 33 2.01 -14.30 -4.99
CA VAL A 33 0.60 -13.95 -5.16
C VAL A 33 -0.15 -15.24 -4.83
N SER A 34 -0.64 -15.35 -3.58
CA SER A 34 -1.27 -16.59 -3.13
C SER A 34 -2.37 -16.97 -4.11
N ARG A 35 -2.70 -18.27 -4.13
CA ARG A 35 -3.77 -18.93 -4.90
C ARG A 35 -5.19 -18.32 -4.72
N ALA A 36 -5.31 -17.12 -4.14
CA ALA A 36 -6.45 -16.21 -4.05
C ALA A 36 -7.07 -15.79 -5.41
N HIS A 37 -6.66 -16.40 -6.51
CA HIS A 37 -7.30 -16.37 -7.83
C HIS A 37 -8.76 -16.92 -7.85
N ARG A 38 -9.41 -17.16 -6.69
CA ARG A 38 -10.72 -17.82 -6.58
C ARG A 38 -11.84 -16.99 -5.94
N LEU A 39 -11.61 -15.69 -5.67
CA LEU A 39 -12.72 -14.77 -5.43
C LEU A 39 -13.04 -14.06 -6.75
N THR A 40 -14.19 -14.40 -7.35
CA THR A 40 -14.76 -13.58 -8.42
C THR A 40 -15.02 -12.17 -7.88
N LEU A 41 -14.99 -11.14 -8.72
CA LEU A 41 -15.23 -9.75 -8.32
C LEU A 41 -16.51 -9.62 -7.47
N ARG A 42 -17.56 -10.36 -7.84
CA ARG A 42 -18.79 -10.50 -7.05
C ARG A 42 -18.56 -11.01 -5.62
N ARG A 43 -17.78 -12.10 -5.45
CA ARG A 43 -17.52 -12.67 -4.11
C ARG A 43 -16.73 -11.68 -3.25
N ALA A 44 -15.78 -10.97 -3.83
CA ALA A 44 -15.04 -9.93 -3.13
C ALA A 44 -15.94 -8.73 -2.76
N ALA A 45 -16.84 -8.31 -3.64
CA ALA A 45 -17.83 -7.27 -3.35
C ALA A 45 -18.75 -7.66 -2.18
N LEU A 46 -19.26 -8.90 -2.17
CA LEU A 46 -20.05 -9.44 -1.06
C LEU A 46 -19.25 -9.52 0.25
N TYR A 47 -17.97 -9.86 0.16
CA TYR A 47 -17.07 -9.88 1.30
C TYR A 47 -16.92 -8.48 1.93
N TYR A 48 -16.68 -7.43 1.13
CA TYR A 48 -16.60 -6.07 1.65
C TYR A 48 -17.93 -5.57 2.23
N ALA A 49 -19.05 -5.95 1.60
CA ALA A 49 -20.36 -5.67 2.17
C ALA A 49 -20.57 -6.35 3.53
N GLY A 50 -20.06 -7.58 3.71
CA GLY A 50 -20.04 -8.29 4.99
C GLY A 50 -19.17 -7.63 6.06
N LEU A 51 -18.14 -6.87 5.68
CA LEU A 51 -17.40 -5.99 6.60
C LEU A 51 -18.22 -4.75 7.00
N GLY A 52 -19.30 -4.46 6.28
CA GLY A 52 -20.09 -3.25 6.44
C GLY A 52 -19.67 -2.11 5.52
N TRP A 53 -18.81 -2.36 4.54
CA TRP A 53 -18.35 -1.34 3.61
C TRP A 53 -19.32 -1.25 2.42
N PRO A 54 -19.99 -0.11 2.19
CA PRO A 54 -20.88 0.04 1.04
C PRO A 54 -20.09 -0.05 -0.26
N VAL A 55 -20.51 -0.97 -1.14
CA VAL A 55 -19.86 -1.21 -2.43
C VAL A 55 -20.66 -0.64 -3.58
N ILE A 56 -19.97 -0.35 -4.68
CA ILE A 56 -20.57 0.07 -5.95
C ILE A 56 -19.79 -0.55 -7.12
N PRO A 57 -20.45 -0.98 -8.22
CA PRO A 57 -19.74 -1.46 -9.39
C PRO A 57 -19.08 -0.31 -10.15
N ILE A 58 -17.82 -0.51 -10.51
CA ILE A 58 -16.97 0.43 -11.26
C ILE A 58 -16.72 -0.14 -12.65
N ALA A 59 -16.75 0.73 -13.65
CA ALA A 59 -16.48 0.37 -15.03
C ALA A 59 -15.12 -0.32 -15.15
N PRO A 60 -15.01 -1.48 -15.81
CA PRO A 60 -13.74 -2.14 -16.01
C PRO A 60 -12.79 -1.27 -16.89
N PRO A 61 -11.47 -1.54 -16.85
CA PRO A 61 -10.48 -0.80 -17.65
C PRO A 61 -10.72 -0.76 -19.17
N ASP A 62 -11.44 -1.74 -19.70
CA ASP A 62 -11.76 -1.91 -21.11
C ASP A 62 -13.14 -1.33 -21.50
N ALA A 63 -13.86 -0.75 -20.54
CA ALA A 63 -15.13 -0.09 -20.81
C ALA A 63 -14.94 1.25 -21.54
N ALA A 64 -15.81 1.50 -22.53
CA ALA A 64 -15.89 2.77 -23.25
C ALA A 64 -16.56 3.87 -22.40
N VAL A 65 -15.87 4.34 -21.36
CA VAL A 65 -16.29 5.42 -20.46
C VAL A 65 -15.20 6.47 -20.31
N ALA A 66 -15.53 7.64 -19.74
CA ALA A 66 -14.57 8.74 -19.60
C ALA A 66 -13.38 8.41 -18.68
N ARG A 67 -13.62 7.63 -17.61
CA ARG A 67 -12.56 7.21 -16.66
C ARG A 67 -12.58 5.69 -16.46
N PRO A 68 -12.05 4.91 -17.42
CA PRO A 68 -12.06 3.45 -17.34
C PRO A 68 -11.33 2.95 -16.08
N GLY A 69 -11.84 1.88 -15.49
CA GLY A 69 -11.29 1.31 -14.26
C GLY A 69 -11.57 2.09 -12.96
N LYS A 70 -12.06 3.34 -13.05
CA LYS A 70 -12.24 4.25 -11.90
C LYS A 70 -13.63 4.92 -11.84
N GLN A 71 -14.46 4.82 -12.89
CA GLN A 71 -15.79 5.44 -12.96
C GLN A 71 -16.91 4.50 -12.45
N PRO A 72 -17.75 4.92 -11.47
CA PRO A 72 -18.94 4.16 -11.10
C PRO A 72 -19.93 3.98 -12.26
N LEU A 73 -20.50 2.77 -12.37
CA LEU A 73 -21.49 2.43 -13.39
C LEU A 73 -22.91 2.89 -13.02
N VAL A 74 -23.14 3.16 -11.74
CA VAL A 74 -24.44 3.62 -11.20
C VAL A 74 -24.38 5.13 -10.99
N ARG A 75 -25.45 5.84 -11.34
CA ARG A 75 -25.61 7.28 -11.05
C ARG A 75 -25.85 7.51 -9.56
N ASP A 76 -25.54 8.72 -9.07
CA ASP A 76 -25.68 9.08 -7.65
C ASP A 76 -25.05 8.04 -6.71
N TRP A 77 -23.91 7.52 -7.16
CA TRP A 77 -23.19 6.42 -6.55
C TRP A 77 -22.89 6.58 -5.04
N PRO A 78 -22.65 7.78 -4.46
CA PRO A 78 -22.37 7.87 -3.04
C PRO A 78 -23.58 7.43 -2.20
N ALA A 79 -24.79 7.74 -2.66
CA ALA A 79 -26.04 7.33 -2.04
C ALA A 79 -26.41 5.89 -2.44
N ALA A 80 -26.20 5.53 -3.70
CA ALA A 80 -26.59 4.22 -4.24
C ALA A 80 -25.72 3.06 -3.76
N ALA A 81 -24.50 3.30 -3.28
CA ALA A 81 -23.61 2.25 -2.77
C ALA A 81 -24.30 1.43 -1.67
N SER A 82 -24.12 0.11 -1.71
CA SER A 82 -24.95 -0.83 -0.95
C SER A 82 -24.13 -1.87 -0.22
N THR A 83 -24.66 -2.33 0.91
CA THR A 83 -24.20 -3.53 1.63
C THR A 83 -25.18 -4.70 1.49
N SER A 84 -26.30 -4.55 0.76
CA SER A 84 -27.27 -5.62 0.53
C SER A 84 -26.70 -6.68 -0.41
N PRO A 85 -26.65 -7.96 0.01
CA PRO A 85 -26.21 -9.05 -0.84
C PRO A 85 -27.04 -9.17 -2.12
N GLU A 86 -28.33 -8.91 -2.06
CA GLU A 86 -29.27 -9.02 -3.18
C GLU A 86 -28.94 -7.98 -4.26
N GLN A 87 -28.75 -6.72 -3.84
CA GLN A 87 -28.39 -5.63 -4.73
C GLN A 87 -27.02 -5.86 -5.37
N ILE A 88 -26.04 -6.29 -4.60
CA ILE A 88 -24.69 -6.58 -5.08
C ILE A 88 -24.72 -7.74 -6.07
N GLN A 89 -25.46 -8.81 -5.78
CA GLN A 89 -25.62 -9.90 -6.73
C GLN A 89 -26.30 -9.44 -8.02
N ALA A 90 -27.28 -8.54 -7.95
CA ALA A 90 -27.93 -7.97 -9.13
C ALA A 90 -26.94 -7.17 -9.99
N TRP A 91 -26.15 -6.28 -9.38
CA TRP A 91 -25.13 -5.51 -10.10
C TRP A 91 -24.10 -6.39 -10.81
N TRP A 92 -23.58 -7.42 -10.15
CA TRP A 92 -22.61 -8.32 -10.77
C TRP A 92 -23.23 -9.40 -11.69
N ARG A 93 -24.57 -9.53 -11.73
CA ARG A 93 -25.24 -10.22 -12.84
C ARG A 93 -25.30 -9.33 -14.09
N GLN A 94 -25.53 -8.04 -13.91
CA GLN A 94 -25.60 -7.06 -15.00
C GLN A 94 -24.21 -6.72 -15.56
N TRP A 95 -23.21 -6.58 -14.69
CA TRP A 95 -21.83 -6.25 -15.05
C TRP A 95 -20.85 -7.24 -14.39
N PRO A 96 -20.68 -8.44 -14.98
CA PRO A 96 -19.86 -9.50 -14.39
C PRO A 96 -18.39 -9.10 -14.13
N ASP A 97 -17.85 -8.26 -15.00
CA ASP A 97 -16.46 -7.81 -14.97
C ASP A 97 -16.25 -6.46 -14.27
N ALA A 98 -17.30 -5.90 -13.64
CA ALA A 98 -17.19 -4.64 -12.94
C ALA A 98 -16.15 -4.71 -11.83
N ASN A 99 -15.25 -3.72 -11.83
CA ASN A 99 -14.39 -3.41 -10.71
C ASN A 99 -15.25 -3.06 -9.48
N ILE A 100 -14.64 -3.11 -8.30
CA ILE A 100 -15.30 -2.89 -7.03
C ILE A 100 -14.88 -1.54 -6.49
N GLY A 101 -15.84 -0.67 -6.20
CA GLY A 101 -15.65 0.56 -5.46
C GLY A 101 -16.14 0.42 -4.04
N ILE A 102 -15.42 0.98 -3.07
CA ILE A 102 -15.85 1.13 -1.68
C ILE A 102 -16.07 2.62 -1.40
N VAL A 103 -17.25 2.99 -0.93
CA VAL A 103 -17.55 4.37 -0.52
C VAL A 103 -16.97 4.64 0.87
N THR A 104 -16.17 5.70 0.98
CA THR A 104 -15.49 6.12 2.21
C THR A 104 -16.34 7.08 3.04
N GLY A 105 -15.97 7.29 4.30
CA GLY A 105 -16.70 8.15 5.24
C GLY A 105 -17.49 7.38 6.30
N PRO A 106 -18.52 8.00 6.92
CA PRO A 106 -19.15 7.48 8.13
C PRO A 106 -19.89 6.17 7.89
N ARG A 107 -20.42 5.96 6.67
CA ARG A 107 -21.16 4.74 6.31
C ARG A 107 -20.28 3.49 6.31
N SER A 108 -19.02 3.60 5.89
CA SER A 108 -18.05 2.51 5.94
C SER A 108 -17.20 2.52 7.21
N GLY A 109 -17.15 3.65 7.92
CA GLY A 109 -16.22 3.87 9.02
C GLY A 109 -14.77 3.99 8.55
N LEU A 110 -14.54 4.39 7.30
CA LEU A 110 -13.20 4.47 6.70
C LEU A 110 -12.80 5.90 6.33
N GLY A 111 -11.55 6.27 6.61
CA GLY A 111 -10.83 7.36 5.97
C GLY A 111 -9.58 6.79 5.28
N ILE A 112 -9.30 7.21 4.04
CA ILE A 112 -8.19 6.67 3.26
C ILE A 112 -7.18 7.77 2.95
N LEU A 113 -5.90 7.43 3.11
CA LEU A 113 -4.80 8.18 2.51
C LEU A 113 -4.37 7.47 1.23
N ASP A 114 -4.58 8.12 0.10
CA ASP A 114 -4.41 7.60 -1.26
C ASP A 114 -3.12 8.17 -1.86
N LEU A 115 -2.16 7.29 -2.10
CA LEU A 115 -0.82 7.57 -2.57
C LEU A 115 -0.73 7.25 -4.07
N ASP A 116 -0.61 8.30 -4.88
CA ASP A 116 -0.40 8.21 -6.33
C ASP A 116 1.07 8.48 -6.67
N VAL A 117 1.81 7.42 -6.96
CA VAL A 117 3.26 7.50 -7.25
C VAL A 117 3.55 8.26 -8.54
N ASP A 118 2.66 8.18 -9.54
CA ASP A 118 2.82 8.87 -10.83
C ASP A 118 2.74 10.40 -10.66
N LYS A 119 2.20 10.87 -9.53
CA LYS A 119 2.06 12.28 -9.18
C LYS A 119 3.02 12.73 -8.07
N GLY A 120 4.01 11.91 -7.72
CA GLY A 120 4.98 12.24 -6.67
C GLY A 120 4.50 11.92 -5.25
N GLY A 121 3.44 11.13 -5.09
CA GLY A 121 2.88 10.77 -3.78
C GLY A 121 3.92 10.21 -2.83
N ALA A 122 4.82 9.34 -3.29
CA ALA A 122 5.88 8.75 -2.46
C ALA A 122 6.79 9.82 -1.82
N ALA A 123 7.18 10.83 -2.60
CA ALA A 123 7.99 11.95 -2.11
C ALA A 123 7.19 12.82 -1.13
N SER A 124 5.92 13.11 -1.43
CA SER A 124 5.02 13.88 -0.56
C SER A 124 4.79 13.19 0.78
N LEU A 125 4.63 11.86 0.78
CA LEU A 125 4.45 11.09 1.99
C LEU A 125 5.74 11.02 2.82
N ALA A 126 6.90 10.79 2.20
CA ALA A 126 8.19 10.85 2.89
C ALA A 126 8.45 12.24 3.51
N ALA A 127 8.08 13.31 2.80
CA ALA A 127 8.18 14.68 3.29
C ALA A 127 7.22 14.94 4.47
N LEU A 128 5.99 14.43 4.40
CA LEU A 128 5.02 14.50 5.49
C LEU A 128 5.56 13.77 6.74
N GLU A 129 5.92 12.49 6.61
CA GLU A 129 6.39 11.66 7.72
C GLU A 129 7.67 12.22 8.35
N SER A 130 8.49 12.93 7.56
CA SER A 130 9.65 13.62 8.10
C SER A 130 9.34 14.80 9.03
N ARG A 131 8.15 15.39 8.92
CA ARG A 131 7.70 16.50 9.76
C ARG A 131 6.89 16.01 10.95
N VAL A 132 6.08 14.96 10.78
CA VAL A 132 5.06 14.54 11.75
C VAL A 132 5.31 13.16 12.35
N GLY A 133 6.46 12.54 12.02
CA GLY A 133 6.74 11.15 12.33
C GLY A 133 6.03 10.19 11.37
N CYS A 134 6.40 8.91 11.42
CA CYS A 134 5.76 7.87 10.61
C CYS A 134 4.27 7.80 10.92
N LEU A 135 3.45 7.64 9.88
CA LEU A 135 2.02 7.43 10.07
C LEU A 135 1.76 6.03 10.66
N PRO A 136 0.63 5.81 11.36
CA PRO A 136 0.34 4.51 11.93
C PRO A 136 0.21 3.46 10.83
N GLY A 137 0.90 2.34 10.98
CA GLY A 137 0.74 1.20 10.08
C GLY A 137 -0.69 0.68 10.11
N THR A 138 -1.30 0.50 8.94
CA THR A 138 -2.70 0.08 8.83
C THR A 138 -2.93 -0.89 7.66
N VAL A 139 -4.18 -1.28 7.37
CA VAL A 139 -4.48 -2.10 6.19
C VAL A 139 -4.14 -1.31 4.93
N THR A 140 -3.37 -1.93 4.05
CA THR A 140 -2.92 -1.29 2.82
C THR A 140 -3.36 -2.09 1.61
N VAL A 141 -3.81 -1.37 0.59
CA VAL A 141 -3.99 -1.90 -0.77
C VAL A 141 -2.89 -1.32 -1.64
N LEU A 142 -2.19 -2.16 -2.38
CA LEU A 142 -1.33 -1.72 -3.48
C LEU A 142 -2.20 -1.44 -4.70
N THR A 143 -2.00 -0.29 -5.33
CA THR A 143 -2.65 0.05 -6.60
C THR A 143 -1.88 -0.55 -7.76
N GLY A 144 -2.50 -0.65 -8.94
CA GLY A 144 -1.83 -1.19 -10.12
C GLY A 144 -0.70 -0.32 -10.67
N SER A 145 -0.71 0.99 -10.39
CA SER A 145 0.39 1.90 -10.75
C SER A 145 1.59 1.83 -9.82
N GLY A 146 1.52 1.05 -8.73
CA GLY A 146 2.57 0.98 -7.71
C GLY A 146 2.38 1.94 -6.53
N GLY A 147 1.28 2.70 -6.53
CA GLY A 147 0.81 3.47 -5.38
C GLY A 147 0.15 2.62 -4.30
N ALA A 148 -0.46 3.29 -3.32
CA ALA A 148 -1.07 2.61 -2.18
C ALA A 148 -2.28 3.34 -1.60
N HIS A 149 -3.27 2.60 -1.12
CA HIS A 149 -4.34 3.12 -0.28
C HIS A 149 -4.12 2.65 1.16
N LEU A 150 -3.95 3.57 2.10
CA LEU A 150 -3.84 3.30 3.54
C LEU A 150 -5.21 3.49 4.19
N TYR A 151 -5.80 2.42 4.72
CA TYR A 151 -7.15 2.40 5.26
C TYR A 151 -7.13 2.66 6.76
N TYR A 152 -7.76 3.74 7.22
CA TYR A 152 -7.87 4.08 8.64
C TYR A 152 -9.33 4.07 9.11
N ARG A 153 -9.53 3.91 10.42
CA ARG A 153 -10.82 4.12 11.07
C ARG A 153 -11.19 5.60 10.98
N HIS A 154 -12.38 5.85 10.47
CA HIS A 154 -12.94 7.19 10.34
C HIS A 154 -13.02 7.89 11.70
N PRO A 155 -12.66 9.18 11.83
CA PRO A 155 -12.52 9.85 13.12
C PRO A 155 -13.85 10.24 13.79
N GLY A 156 -15.00 9.91 13.19
CA GLY A 156 -16.33 10.26 13.71
C GLY A 156 -16.72 11.74 13.55
N ILE A 157 -15.77 12.60 13.18
CA ILE A 157 -15.98 13.98 12.74
C ILE A 157 -15.90 14.08 11.22
N ALA A 158 -16.34 15.20 10.64
CA ALA A 158 -16.30 15.43 9.19
C ALA A 158 -14.86 15.28 8.65
N LEU A 159 -14.69 14.43 7.64
CA LEU A 159 -13.43 14.20 6.96
C LEU A 159 -13.64 14.42 5.47
N LEU A 160 -13.27 15.57 4.94
CA LEU A 160 -13.52 15.87 3.52
C LEU A 160 -12.56 15.09 2.60
N SER A 161 -13.10 14.61 1.48
CA SER A 161 -12.27 14.12 0.39
C SER A 161 -11.57 15.30 -0.30
N ALA A 162 -10.25 15.25 -0.42
CA ALA A 162 -9.46 16.33 -1.01
C ALA A 162 -8.20 15.79 -1.67
N ALA A 163 -7.79 16.40 -2.76
CA ALA A 163 -6.59 16.02 -3.51
C ALA A 163 -5.38 16.86 -3.07
N ASP A 164 -4.20 16.26 -3.14
CA ASP A 164 -2.90 16.91 -2.92
C ASP A 164 -2.76 17.67 -1.58
N VAL A 165 -3.55 17.31 -0.56
CA VAL A 165 -3.65 18.03 0.73
C VAL A 165 -2.30 18.09 1.46
N HIS A 166 -1.53 17.00 1.33
CA HIS A 166 -0.25 16.83 1.99
C HIS A 166 0.93 16.83 1.01
N GLY A 167 0.71 17.39 -0.19
CA GLY A 167 1.64 17.43 -1.30
C GLY A 167 1.12 16.66 -2.52
N PRO A 168 1.74 16.87 -3.70
CA PRO A 168 1.36 16.21 -4.94
C PRO A 168 1.25 14.68 -4.80
N GLY A 169 0.16 14.11 -5.31
CA GLY A 169 -0.09 12.67 -5.30
C GLY A 169 -0.43 12.08 -3.93
N LEU A 170 -0.77 12.91 -2.94
CA LEU A 170 -1.19 12.47 -1.61
C LEU A 170 -2.59 12.99 -1.28
N ASP A 171 -3.58 12.16 -1.61
CA ASP A 171 -5.00 12.47 -1.55
C ASP A 171 -5.64 11.91 -0.26
N VAL A 172 -6.64 12.62 0.26
CA VAL A 172 -7.53 12.13 1.32
C VAL A 172 -8.85 11.70 0.68
N ARG A 173 -9.31 10.47 0.96
CA ARG A 173 -10.67 10.01 0.65
C ARG A 173 -11.43 9.82 1.95
N GLY A 174 -12.32 10.76 2.24
CA GLY A 174 -13.18 10.76 3.43
C GLY A 174 -14.64 10.65 3.04
N ASP A 175 -15.47 11.50 3.63
CA ASP A 175 -16.91 11.60 3.44
C ASP A 175 -17.28 11.68 1.96
N GLY A 176 -18.17 10.78 1.52
CA GLY A 176 -18.65 10.73 0.14
C GLY A 176 -17.58 10.38 -0.89
N GLY A 177 -16.39 9.97 -0.47
CA GLY A 177 -15.30 9.53 -1.34
C GLY A 177 -15.46 8.08 -1.81
N LEU A 178 -14.54 7.65 -2.65
CA LEU A 178 -14.54 6.33 -3.27
C LEU A 178 -13.11 5.84 -3.47
N VAL A 179 -12.87 4.55 -3.21
CA VAL A 179 -11.64 3.86 -3.59
C VAL A 179 -11.94 2.59 -4.36
N VAL A 180 -11.07 2.23 -5.29
CA VAL A 180 -11.15 0.95 -6.00
C VAL A 180 -10.49 -0.15 -5.14
N ALA A 181 -11.19 -1.26 -4.94
CA ALA A 181 -10.81 -2.31 -4.01
C ALA A 181 -10.31 -3.59 -4.71
N PRO A 182 -9.43 -4.39 -4.09
CA PRO A 182 -9.03 -5.69 -4.63
C PRO A 182 -10.21 -6.64 -4.88
N PRO A 183 -10.14 -7.59 -5.85
CA PRO A 183 -9.06 -7.83 -6.79
C PRO A 183 -9.26 -7.09 -8.13
N SER A 184 -9.85 -5.89 -8.10
CA SER A 184 -10.12 -5.06 -9.29
C SER A 184 -8.90 -4.83 -10.17
N ARG A 185 -9.13 -4.55 -11.45
CA ARG A 185 -8.08 -4.27 -12.44
C ARG A 185 -7.80 -2.78 -12.56
N HIS A 186 -6.53 -2.41 -12.60
CA HIS A 186 -6.08 -1.07 -12.91
C HIS A 186 -5.96 -0.88 -14.45
N PRO A 187 -6.12 0.35 -14.98
CA PRO A 187 -5.89 0.64 -16.40
C PRO A 187 -4.55 0.17 -16.98
N CYS A 188 -3.49 0.11 -16.17
CA CYS A 188 -2.18 -0.41 -16.59
C CYS A 188 -2.12 -1.95 -16.76
N GLY A 189 -3.20 -2.68 -16.47
CA GLY A 189 -3.27 -4.14 -16.56
C GLY A 189 -2.99 -4.88 -15.26
N HIS A 190 -2.32 -4.25 -14.28
CA HIS A 190 -2.13 -4.81 -12.94
C HIS A 190 -3.41 -4.79 -12.10
N ARG A 191 -3.39 -5.43 -10.93
CA ARG A 191 -4.55 -5.51 -10.03
C ARG A 191 -4.29 -4.81 -8.72
N TYR A 192 -5.37 -4.29 -8.15
CA TYR A 192 -5.37 -3.89 -6.75
C TYR A 192 -5.23 -5.13 -5.88
N ALA A 193 -4.32 -5.08 -4.91
CA ALA A 193 -4.03 -6.22 -4.04
C ALA A 193 -3.88 -5.77 -2.58
N TRP A 194 -4.41 -6.57 -1.65
CA TRP A 194 -4.14 -6.38 -0.23
C TRP A 194 -2.69 -6.70 0.08
N VAL A 195 -2.07 -5.88 0.93
CA VAL A 195 -0.79 -6.23 1.53
C VAL A 195 -1.04 -7.21 2.67
N GLY A 196 -0.41 -8.39 2.58
CA GLY A 196 -0.55 -9.46 3.58
C GLY A 196 -1.89 -10.22 3.50
N ASP A 197 -2.13 -11.10 4.46
CA ASP A 197 -3.37 -11.88 4.51
C ASP A 197 -4.49 -11.12 5.23
N VAL A 198 -5.56 -10.81 4.48
CA VAL A 198 -6.76 -10.16 5.01
C VAL A 198 -7.97 -11.09 5.09
N ARG A 199 -7.83 -12.38 4.76
CA ARG A 199 -8.97 -13.32 4.70
C ARG A 199 -9.68 -13.54 6.04
N GLY A 200 -9.00 -13.26 7.14
CA GLY A 200 -9.55 -13.34 8.50
C GLY A 200 -10.32 -12.09 8.93
N MET A 201 -10.28 -11.01 8.15
CA MET A 201 -10.96 -9.77 8.53
C MET A 201 -12.47 -9.99 8.50
N ARG A 202 -13.10 -9.70 9.62
CA ARG A 202 -14.56 -9.67 9.80
C ARG A 202 -14.96 -8.35 10.42
N ARG A 203 -16.23 -8.01 10.34
CA ARG A 203 -16.77 -6.76 10.88
C ARG A 203 -16.40 -6.59 12.37
N GLU A 204 -16.49 -7.66 13.14
CA GLU A 204 -16.24 -7.67 14.58
C GLU A 204 -14.77 -7.45 14.93
N THR A 205 -13.86 -7.83 14.02
CA THR A 205 -12.41 -7.72 14.20
C THR A 205 -11.81 -6.55 13.43
N LEU A 206 -12.61 -5.70 12.77
CA LEU A 206 -12.11 -4.61 11.92
C LEU A 206 -11.20 -3.64 12.69
N ALA A 207 -11.50 -3.40 13.97
CA ALA A 207 -10.71 -2.55 14.85
C ALA A 207 -9.29 -3.07 15.06
N ASP A 208 -9.08 -4.39 14.96
CA ASP A 208 -7.73 -4.93 15.00
C ASP A 208 -6.97 -4.46 13.75
N TYR A 209 -7.60 -4.56 12.58
CA TYR A 209 -6.92 -4.33 11.31
C TYR A 209 -6.66 -2.85 10.98
N LEU A 210 -7.54 -1.95 11.41
CA LEU A 210 -7.52 -0.53 11.09
C LEU A 210 -6.89 0.28 12.22
N ALA A 211 -5.86 1.06 11.91
CA ALA A 211 -5.41 2.12 12.81
C ALA A 211 -6.38 3.30 12.79
N ASP A 212 -6.37 4.10 13.85
CA ASP A 212 -7.09 5.36 13.89
C ASP A 212 -6.61 6.35 12.84
N TRP A 213 -7.55 7.14 12.31
CA TRP A 213 -7.19 8.28 11.47
C TRP A 213 -6.22 9.18 12.24
N PRO A 214 -4.99 9.42 11.72
CA PRO A 214 -3.97 10.13 12.46
C PRO A 214 -4.19 11.65 12.40
N ALA A 215 -5.31 12.11 12.94
CA ALA A 215 -5.75 13.51 12.88
C ALA A 215 -4.67 14.49 13.36
N GLY A 216 -3.98 14.18 14.46
CA GLY A 216 -2.91 15.02 14.99
C GLY A 216 -1.71 15.17 14.05
N GLN A 217 -1.40 14.15 13.24
CA GLN A 217 -0.31 14.18 12.26
C GLN A 217 -0.75 14.77 10.91
N LEU A 218 -2.02 14.61 10.54
CA LEU A 218 -2.59 15.06 9.27
C LEU A 218 -3.29 16.42 9.37
N THR A 219 -3.25 17.09 10.53
CA THR A 219 -3.74 18.46 10.63
C THR A 219 -2.80 19.34 9.78
N PRO A 220 -3.31 20.14 8.81
CA PRO A 220 -2.48 21.09 8.10
C PRO A 220 -1.76 21.98 9.12
N PRO A 221 -0.46 22.27 8.97
CA PRO A 221 0.17 23.28 9.81
C PRO A 221 -0.64 24.55 9.66
N GLN A 222 -1.10 25.13 10.78
CA GLN A 222 -1.80 26.41 10.73
C GLN A 222 -0.89 27.39 9.99
N ARG A 223 -1.35 27.86 8.83
CA ARG A 223 -0.81 29.10 8.28
C ARG A 223 -1.26 30.18 9.24
N SER A 224 -0.42 30.54 10.21
CA SER A 224 -0.58 31.77 10.95
C SER A 224 -0.46 32.92 9.96
N CYS A 225 -1.59 33.31 9.37
CA CYS A 225 -1.74 34.58 8.69
C CYS A 225 -2.63 35.44 9.60
N PRO A 226 -2.11 36.50 10.23
CA PRO A 226 -3.00 37.50 10.81
C PRO A 226 -3.80 38.15 9.67
N PRO A 227 -5.07 38.53 9.90
CA PRO A 227 -5.86 39.19 8.86
C PRO A 227 -5.21 40.53 8.53
N LEU A 228 -4.75 40.69 7.28
CA LEU A 228 -4.28 41.97 6.76
C LEU A 228 -5.49 42.90 6.60
N THR A 229 -5.68 43.79 7.56
CA THR A 229 -6.45 45.01 7.35
C THR A 229 -5.65 45.94 6.44
N SER A 230 -6.35 46.51 5.46
CA SER A 230 -5.88 47.45 4.45
C SER A 230 -5.02 48.60 4.98
N SER A 231 -3.87 48.81 4.34
CA SER A 231 -3.44 50.06 3.68
C SER A 231 -1.93 50.32 3.80
N SER A 232 -1.39 50.86 2.70
CA SER A 232 -0.05 51.43 2.47
C SER A 232 0.98 50.56 1.73
N SER A 233 1.63 51.25 0.79
CA SER A 233 2.40 50.92 -0.41
C SER A 233 3.51 49.85 -0.30
N PRO A 234 3.99 49.29 -1.43
CA PRO A 234 4.90 48.15 -1.42
C PRO A 234 6.34 48.58 -1.11
N PRO A 235 7.07 47.87 -0.23
CA PRO A 235 8.51 47.91 -0.26
C PRO A 235 9.01 46.96 -1.36
N THR A 236 9.96 47.50 -2.12
CA THR A 236 10.79 46.97 -3.18
C THR A 236 11.11 45.47 -3.07
N ALA A 237 11.02 44.76 -4.19
CA ALA A 237 11.39 43.35 -4.32
C ALA A 237 12.87 43.12 -3.93
N PRO A 238 13.19 42.09 -3.12
CA PRO A 238 14.57 41.68 -2.92
C PRO A 238 15.12 41.04 -4.20
N PRO A 239 16.43 41.16 -4.48
CA PRO A 239 17.02 40.67 -5.72
C PRO A 239 16.95 39.14 -5.80
N ALA A 240 16.76 38.66 -7.02
CA ALA A 240 16.79 37.26 -7.40
C ALA A 240 18.19 36.64 -7.11
N ALA A 241 18.37 36.11 -5.90
CA ALA A 241 19.50 35.25 -5.53
C ALA A 241 19.07 34.08 -4.61
N ALA A 242 17.77 33.73 -4.62
CA ALA A 242 17.19 32.68 -3.77
C ALA A 242 17.25 31.26 -4.40
N LEU A 243 18.31 30.96 -5.16
CA LEU A 243 18.66 29.58 -5.51
C LEU A 243 20.16 29.40 -5.28
N ARG A 244 20.52 28.86 -4.11
CA ARG A 244 21.72 28.08 -3.75
C ARG A 244 22.15 28.37 -2.31
N ALA A 245 21.47 27.71 -1.38
CA ALA A 245 22.10 27.26 -0.14
C ALA A 245 21.26 26.12 0.41
N SER A 246 21.67 24.88 0.08
CA SER A 246 21.31 23.71 0.86
C SER A 246 21.61 24.02 2.32
N SER A 247 20.57 24.26 3.12
CA SER A 247 20.72 24.37 4.57
C SER A 247 21.19 22.99 5.02
N ARG A 248 22.50 22.86 5.27
CA ARG A 248 23.08 21.68 5.95
C ARG A 248 22.45 21.65 7.34
N ILE A 249 21.39 20.84 7.47
CA ILE A 249 20.85 20.45 8.77
C ILE A 249 22.03 19.91 9.59
N PRO A 250 22.30 20.41 10.81
CA PRO A 250 23.41 19.91 11.61
C PRO A 250 23.30 18.40 11.79
N GLU A 251 24.43 17.69 11.76
CA GLU A 251 24.47 16.22 11.75
C GLU A 251 23.70 15.61 12.94
N THR A 252 23.72 16.28 14.09
CA THR A 252 22.96 15.91 15.30
C THR A 252 21.44 15.92 15.10
N HIS A 253 20.90 16.84 14.28
CA HIS A 253 19.48 16.87 13.93
C HIS A 253 19.12 15.83 12.85
N ARG A 254 20.09 15.44 12.01
CA ARG A 254 19.93 14.35 11.05
C ARG A 254 19.87 13.00 11.77
N GLU A 255 20.79 12.74 12.69
CA GLU A 255 20.81 11.51 13.48
C GLU A 255 19.57 11.37 14.36
N ALA A 256 19.18 12.43 15.08
CA ALA A 256 17.96 12.43 15.88
C ALA A 256 16.70 12.13 15.04
N ARG A 257 16.66 12.61 13.79
CA ARG A 257 15.58 12.34 12.84
C ARG A 257 15.57 10.89 12.38
N VAL A 258 16.73 10.31 12.07
CA VAL A 258 16.83 8.88 11.72
C VAL A 258 16.38 8.01 12.90
N GLU A 259 16.84 8.32 14.11
CA GLU A 259 16.44 7.59 15.32
C GLU A 259 14.95 7.72 15.62
N ALA A 260 14.34 8.88 15.39
CA ALA A 260 12.89 9.07 15.53
C ALA A 260 12.10 8.20 14.54
N ILE A 261 12.54 8.14 13.27
CA ILE A 261 11.92 7.28 12.24
C ILE A 261 12.06 5.80 12.64
N LEU A 262 13.27 5.35 12.97
CA LEU A 262 13.53 3.95 13.29
C LEU A 262 12.80 3.50 14.55
N ARG A 263 12.77 4.33 15.59
CA ARG A 263 12.01 4.08 16.81
C ARG A 263 10.50 4.02 16.53
N GLY A 264 9.96 4.97 15.76
CA GLY A 264 8.55 4.96 15.38
C GLY A 264 8.17 3.68 14.62
N LEU A 265 8.99 3.27 13.64
CA LEU A 265 8.81 2.01 12.92
C LEU A 265 8.90 0.80 13.86
N TYR A 266 9.88 0.77 14.76
CA TYR A 266 10.06 -0.30 15.74
C TYR A 266 8.83 -0.44 16.67
N GLU A 267 8.36 0.67 17.24
CA GLU A 267 7.19 0.71 18.13
C GLU A 267 5.92 0.27 17.38
N GLN A 268 5.75 0.75 16.14
CA GLN A 268 4.62 0.37 15.29
C GLN A 268 4.63 -1.11 14.92
N ILE A 269 5.78 -1.76 14.77
CA ILE A 269 5.86 -3.19 14.47
C ILE A 269 5.69 -4.03 15.75
N SER A 270 6.42 -3.69 16.82
CA SER A 270 6.51 -4.48 18.05
C SER A 270 5.21 -4.50 18.86
N SER A 271 4.40 -3.45 18.78
CA SER A 271 3.12 -3.34 19.49
C SER A 271 1.95 -4.09 18.85
N ARG A 272 2.12 -4.72 17.67
CA ARG A 272 0.98 -5.19 16.87
C ARG A 272 0.45 -6.59 17.25
N PRO A 273 -0.88 -6.80 17.25
CA PRO A 273 -1.50 -8.11 17.45
C PRO A 273 -1.09 -9.16 16.41
N ARG A 274 -1.24 -10.44 16.74
CA ARG A 274 -1.03 -11.56 15.80
C ARG A 274 -1.89 -11.35 14.54
N GLY A 275 -1.27 -11.41 13.35
CA GLY A 275 -1.93 -11.23 12.06
C GLY A 275 -1.62 -9.92 11.31
N GLN A 276 -1.19 -8.86 12.01
CA GLN A 276 -0.83 -7.58 11.38
C GLN A 276 0.69 -7.40 11.20
N ARG A 277 1.47 -8.20 11.91
CA ARG A 277 2.92 -8.02 12.11
C ARG A 277 3.71 -8.06 10.80
N THR A 278 3.47 -9.08 9.98
CA THR A 278 4.12 -9.23 8.66
C THR A 278 3.77 -8.07 7.73
N ARG A 279 2.52 -7.59 7.78
CA ARG A 279 2.05 -6.46 6.97
C ARG A 279 2.68 -5.14 7.42
N THR A 280 2.67 -4.87 8.71
CA THR A 280 3.31 -3.66 9.27
C THR A 280 4.80 -3.67 9.01
N LEU A 281 5.44 -4.85 9.04
CA LEU A 281 6.86 -4.99 8.73
C LEU A 281 7.17 -4.79 7.24
N TYR A 282 6.33 -5.32 6.33
CA TYR A 282 6.43 -5.01 4.90
C TYR A 282 6.24 -3.51 4.65
N TRP A 283 5.21 -2.91 5.25
CA TRP A 283 4.94 -1.48 5.17
C TRP A 283 6.13 -0.67 5.67
N ALA A 284 6.73 -1.05 6.81
CA ALA A 284 7.93 -0.43 7.33
C ALA A 284 9.11 -0.59 6.36
N GLY A 285 9.25 -1.73 5.68
CA GLY A 285 10.22 -1.93 4.61
C GLY A 285 10.02 -0.93 3.45
N CYS A 286 8.78 -0.67 3.03
CA CYS A 286 8.47 0.36 2.03
C CYS A 286 8.84 1.77 2.55
N ARG A 287 8.46 2.10 3.80
CA ARG A 287 8.80 3.39 4.44
C ARG A 287 10.30 3.63 4.47
N VAL A 288 11.08 2.60 4.83
CA VAL A 288 12.55 2.66 4.83
C VAL A 288 13.07 2.92 3.42
N GLY A 289 12.52 2.25 2.41
CA GLY A 289 12.93 2.47 1.03
C GLY A 289 12.62 3.88 0.53
N GLU A 290 11.48 4.46 0.90
CA GLU A 290 11.13 5.85 0.58
C GLU A 290 12.04 6.86 1.29
N HIS A 291 12.34 6.65 2.57
CA HIS A 291 13.30 7.48 3.28
C HIS A 291 14.74 7.32 2.75
N ALA A 292 15.09 6.14 2.23
CA ALA A 292 16.36 5.91 1.57
C ALA A 292 16.46 6.64 0.23
N ALA A 293 15.40 6.60 -0.59
CA ALA A 293 15.33 7.37 -1.83
C ALA A 293 15.42 8.89 -1.58
N ALA A 294 14.85 9.36 -0.47
CA ALA A 294 14.95 10.76 -0.03
C ALA A 294 16.30 11.13 0.60
N GLY A 295 17.26 10.20 0.70
CA GLY A 295 18.57 10.43 1.31
C GLY A 295 18.53 10.68 2.83
N ILE A 296 17.46 10.26 3.50
CA ILE A 296 17.23 10.49 4.94
C ILE A 296 17.91 9.40 5.78
N LEU A 297 17.80 8.13 5.39
CA LEU A 297 18.40 6.98 6.08
C LEU A 297 18.88 5.93 5.08
N THR A 298 19.68 4.96 5.51
CA THR A 298 20.10 3.85 4.63
C THR A 298 19.39 2.55 5.00
N PRO A 299 19.07 1.67 4.02
CA PRO A 299 18.48 0.37 4.31
C PRO A 299 19.35 -0.47 5.25
N GLU A 300 20.67 -0.35 5.17
CA GLU A 300 21.62 -1.09 6.00
C GLU A 300 21.46 -0.75 7.49
N ARG A 301 21.17 0.52 7.83
CA ARG A 301 20.87 0.93 9.21
C ARG A 301 19.49 0.47 9.67
N ALA A 302 18.51 0.41 8.78
CA ALA A 302 17.12 0.17 9.14
C ALA A 302 16.76 -1.32 9.22
N ILE A 303 17.30 -2.16 8.34
CA ILE A 303 16.97 -3.59 8.26
C ILE A 303 17.13 -4.30 9.63
N PRO A 304 18.24 -4.14 10.37
CA PRO A 304 18.40 -4.80 11.67
C PRO A 304 17.33 -4.39 12.68
N VAL A 305 16.95 -3.10 12.70
CA VAL A 305 15.91 -2.56 13.59
C VAL A 305 14.55 -3.15 13.25
N LEU A 306 14.18 -3.16 11.97
CA LEU A 306 12.90 -3.71 11.51
C LEU A 306 12.80 -5.22 11.75
N VAL A 307 13.88 -5.97 11.47
CA VAL A 307 13.94 -7.41 11.74
C VAL A 307 13.83 -7.68 13.24
N SER A 308 14.54 -6.92 14.08
CA SER A 308 14.43 -7.01 15.55
C SER A 308 13.00 -6.71 16.02
N ALA A 309 12.35 -5.69 15.45
CA ALA A 309 10.97 -5.37 15.78
C ALA A 309 10.00 -6.47 15.35
N GLY A 310 10.22 -7.08 14.18
CA GLY A 310 9.44 -8.22 13.69
C GLY A 310 9.57 -9.44 14.59
N VAL A 311 10.78 -9.74 15.06
CA VAL A 311 11.06 -10.82 16.03
C VAL A 311 10.46 -10.52 17.40
N ALA A 312 10.56 -9.27 17.89
CA ALA A 312 9.91 -8.83 19.12
C ALA A 312 8.39 -8.95 19.03
N ALA A 313 7.83 -8.71 17.83
CA ALA A 313 6.44 -8.97 17.51
C ALA A 313 6.14 -10.46 17.33
N GLY A 314 7.10 -11.38 17.45
CA GLY A 314 6.89 -12.83 17.37
C GLY A 314 6.81 -13.41 15.95
N LEU A 315 7.37 -12.72 14.95
CA LEU A 315 7.68 -13.34 13.64
C LEU A 315 8.96 -14.16 13.74
N ASN A 316 9.10 -15.17 12.87
CA ASN A 316 10.40 -15.82 12.73
C ASN A 316 11.40 -14.89 12.00
N PRO A 317 12.71 -15.00 12.26
CA PRO A 317 13.71 -14.11 11.66
C PRO A 317 13.69 -14.10 10.13
N SER A 318 13.48 -15.26 9.49
CA SER A 318 13.47 -15.41 8.04
C SER A 318 12.27 -14.71 7.38
N GLU A 319 11.08 -14.81 7.96
CA GLU A 319 9.86 -14.09 7.55
C GLU A 319 10.01 -12.59 7.73
N ALA A 320 10.66 -12.19 8.83
CA ALA A 320 10.91 -10.78 9.10
C ALA A 320 11.85 -10.18 8.05
N ILE A 321 12.99 -10.85 7.79
CA ILE A 321 13.95 -10.45 6.75
C ILE A 321 13.28 -10.40 5.38
N HIS A 322 12.49 -11.43 5.04
CA HIS A 322 11.80 -11.51 3.76
C HIS A 322 10.85 -10.33 3.57
N SER A 323 10.03 -10.03 4.58
CA SER A 323 9.02 -8.96 4.52
C SER A 323 9.66 -7.58 4.37
N VAL A 324 10.73 -7.30 5.12
CA VAL A 324 11.49 -6.05 5.01
C VAL A 324 12.11 -5.92 3.63
N LYS A 325 12.78 -6.97 3.13
CA LYS A 325 13.40 -6.97 1.79
C LYS A 325 12.38 -6.81 0.67
N CYS A 326 11.20 -7.40 0.80
CA CYS A 326 10.10 -7.22 -0.14
C CYS A 326 9.61 -5.76 -0.17
N GLY A 327 9.43 -5.13 1.00
CA GLY A 327 9.04 -3.72 1.06
C GLY A 327 10.09 -2.79 0.46
N LEU A 328 11.36 -3.02 0.79
CA LEU A 328 12.50 -2.26 0.25
C LEU A 328 12.61 -2.34 -1.27
N ARG A 329 12.44 -3.54 -1.85
CA ARG A 329 12.52 -3.73 -3.31
C ARG A 329 11.41 -3.01 -4.06
N VAL A 330 10.20 -2.97 -3.50
CA VAL A 330 9.08 -2.24 -4.10
C VAL A 330 9.41 -0.74 -4.13
N ALA A 331 9.89 -0.18 -3.02
CA ALA A 331 10.32 1.21 -2.96
C ALA A 331 11.53 1.52 -3.87
N ALA A 332 12.48 0.59 -4.01
CA ALA A 332 13.63 0.75 -4.91
C ALA A 332 13.23 0.70 -6.39
N ALA A 333 12.32 -0.20 -6.78
CA ALA A 333 11.77 -0.26 -8.13
C ALA A 333 10.99 1.01 -8.50
N LEU A 334 10.32 1.63 -7.51
CA LEU A 334 9.64 2.93 -7.66
C LEU A 334 10.61 4.11 -7.82
N SER A 335 11.85 3.99 -7.33
CA SER A 335 12.86 5.05 -7.43
C SER A 335 13.63 5.02 -8.77
N VAL A 336 13.78 3.83 -9.37
CA VAL A 336 14.46 3.67 -10.67
C VAL A 336 13.54 4.02 -11.84
N ALA A 337 12.21 3.93 -11.68
CA ALA A 337 11.24 4.30 -12.71
C ALA A 337 11.11 5.83 -12.94
N ILE A 338 11.80 6.66 -12.14
CA ILE A 338 11.72 8.13 -12.15
C ILE A 338 13.07 8.76 -12.56
N ALA A 339 14.11 7.95 -12.82
CA ALA A 339 15.42 8.39 -13.32
C ALA A 339 15.56 8.12 -14.82
#